data_AF-A0A0A0JRG0-F1
#
_entry.id   AF-A0A0A0JRG0-F1
#
_cell.length_a   1.000
_cell.length_b   1.000
_cell.length_c   1.000
_cell.angle_alpha   90.00
_cell.angle_beta   90.00
_cell.angle_gamma   90.00
#
_symmetry.space_group_name_H-M   'P 1'
#
loop_
_entity.id
_entity.type
_entity.pdbx_description
1 polymer ?
#
loop_
_entity_poly.entity_id
_entity_poly.type
_entity_poly.pdbx_seq_one_letter_code
_entity_poly.pdbx_strand_id
1 'polypeptide(L)'
;METVLPEGLVDRVRSLVDERGPRCGPVAVVAVDGPSGSGKTTLAAALAGDLGARLLHVDDMHQGWTGLARTVALTQGSLIEAWQGGSAPSHPTWDWDRDTRGPDVPVDAPALVVLEGVGAFAIAGDRASATVWVEAPADERRTRAIARDGEVFASHWDEWADQERRLWAAAPASPGAPGSPGAPGAPGAPASPAAHSARDADVRIDTGSSAGTGGPVSAARAAPAAPAGGPSLGLVVLGVVAVSLSLRTLMTALPPLLPRIREDLGLSSVWLGVLTTLPVLCMGLLAPAAARVGLRLGAARSISIAMVAVAVGNLTRAFSDEVAALYLGTLCAGAGIALAGTLLPGLVKGFFPAGRAGLATGLQMLAMMGGAAVAAAVSVPLADAAGGWPLALGFWGLVAVGGVLLWLPVDRAVHRGGDHDQHPADLAHGLPWRSRTAWLVAAFLAVQSWQFYSTLAWFSPTYVDHGWDARDAGLLLSVFTGAQFVSGLVGPAITDRVGDWRIPLVGAGVFGLAGQTGVWAAPDAAPWLWAVLLGTAQGASFAIGMVLLVRYAVSPAAAARFTAMAFLFSYTVASLGPTTMGALRDLSGAYSTIWLVLAGLMVVQIGAALVLHPARERVR
;
A
#
# COMPACT_ATOMS: atom_id res chain seq x y z
N MET A 1 -22.72 -3.85 6.40
CA MET A 1 -24.03 -3.60 5.77
C MET A 1 -24.47 -4.93 5.22
N GLU A 2 -25.54 -5.54 5.74
CA GLU A 2 -26.16 -6.69 5.08
C GLU A 2 -26.58 -6.22 3.69
N THR A 3 -26.09 -6.87 2.64
CA THR A 3 -26.52 -6.55 1.28
C THR A 3 -27.96 -7.01 1.19
N VAL A 4 -28.89 -6.06 1.16
CA VAL A 4 -30.31 -6.36 0.98
C VAL A 4 -30.46 -6.87 -0.45
N LEU A 5 -30.64 -8.18 -0.60
CA LEU A 5 -30.98 -8.76 -1.88
C LEU A 5 -32.30 -8.13 -2.37
N PRO A 6 -32.46 -7.93 -3.69
CA PRO A 6 -33.75 -7.53 -4.25
C PRO A 6 -34.85 -8.44 -3.73
N GLU A 7 -35.97 -7.84 -3.33
CA GLU A 7 -37.09 -8.55 -2.72
C GLU A 7 -37.58 -9.69 -3.65
N GLY A 8 -37.71 -10.89 -3.11
CA GLY A 8 -38.13 -12.09 -3.86
C GLY A 8 -37.06 -12.73 -4.76
N LEU A 9 -35.82 -12.21 -4.82
CA LEU A 9 -34.75 -12.80 -5.62
C LEU A 9 -34.43 -14.24 -5.19
N VAL A 10 -34.25 -14.46 -3.88
CA VAL A 10 -33.91 -15.77 -3.32
C VAL A 10 -35.00 -16.78 -3.64
N ASP A 11 -36.27 -16.41 -3.41
CA ASP A 11 -37.42 -17.28 -3.68
C ASP A 11 -37.54 -17.60 -5.17
N ARG A 12 -37.28 -16.62 -6.04
CA ARG A 12 -37.30 -16.82 -7.49
C ARG A 12 -36.21 -17.76 -7.95
N VAL A 13 -34.97 -17.58 -7.48
CA VAL A 13 -33.84 -18.46 -7.81
C VAL A 13 -34.09 -19.87 -7.27
N ARG A 14 -34.59 -19.99 -6.04
CA ARG A 14 -34.94 -21.28 -5.44
C ARG A 14 -36.00 -22.02 -6.24
N SER A 15 -37.08 -21.33 -6.63
CA SER A 15 -38.13 -21.88 -7.51
C SER A 15 -37.56 -22.42 -8.82
N LEU A 16 -36.64 -21.70 -9.46
CA LEU A 16 -36.01 -22.13 -10.71
C LEU A 16 -35.12 -23.36 -10.52
N VAL A 17 -34.36 -23.39 -9.42
CA VAL A 17 -33.52 -24.55 -9.06
C VAL A 17 -34.40 -25.78 -8.76
N ASP A 18 -35.50 -25.61 -8.03
CA ASP A 18 -36.44 -26.69 -7.70
C ASP A 18 -37.15 -27.21 -8.96
N GLU A 19 -37.55 -26.33 -9.88
CA GLU A 19 -38.19 -26.71 -11.15
C GLU A 19 -37.25 -27.45 -12.11
N ARG A 20 -35.99 -27.02 -12.20
CA ARG A 20 -35.05 -27.51 -13.21
C ARG A 20 -34.12 -28.60 -12.69
N GLY A 21 -33.99 -28.73 -11.36
CA GLY A 21 -33.13 -29.69 -10.69
C GLY A 21 -31.63 -29.53 -11.02
N PRO A 22 -30.81 -30.50 -10.59
CA PRO A 22 -29.40 -30.55 -10.96
C PRO A 22 -29.23 -30.92 -12.44
N ARG A 23 -28.38 -30.17 -13.13
CA ARG A 23 -28.11 -30.33 -14.58
C ARG A 23 -26.65 -30.63 -14.88
N CYS A 24 -25.79 -30.62 -13.87
CA CYS A 24 -24.38 -30.98 -13.94
C CYS A 24 -24.14 -32.27 -13.15
N GLY A 25 -24.82 -33.36 -13.51
CA GLY A 25 -24.81 -34.59 -12.71
C GLY A 25 -25.61 -34.41 -11.40
N PRO A 26 -25.03 -34.65 -10.21
CA PRO A 26 -25.72 -34.41 -8.94
C PRO A 26 -25.77 -32.93 -8.52
N VAL A 27 -25.13 -32.03 -9.27
CA VAL A 27 -24.94 -30.62 -8.90
C VAL A 27 -25.92 -29.72 -9.65
N ALA A 28 -26.64 -28.87 -8.91
CA ALA A 28 -27.38 -27.73 -9.45
C ALA A 28 -26.49 -26.48 -9.44
N VAL A 29 -26.49 -25.72 -10.54
CA VAL A 29 -25.63 -24.53 -10.69
C VAL A 29 -26.49 -23.29 -10.92
N VAL A 30 -26.33 -22.30 -10.05
CA VAL A 30 -26.83 -20.93 -10.25
C VAL A 30 -25.67 -20.09 -10.78
N ALA A 31 -25.76 -19.65 -12.03
CA ALA A 31 -24.74 -18.81 -12.62
C ALA A 31 -25.08 -17.32 -12.38
N VAL A 32 -24.15 -16.57 -11.80
CA VAL A 32 -24.26 -15.12 -11.59
C VAL A 32 -23.19 -14.43 -12.42
N ASP A 33 -23.59 -13.76 -13.50
CA ASP A 33 -22.67 -13.13 -14.46
C ASP A 33 -22.96 -11.64 -14.61
N GLY A 34 -22.01 -10.91 -15.16
CA GLY A 34 -22.08 -9.49 -15.37
C GLY A 34 -20.71 -8.83 -15.49
N PRO A 35 -20.65 -7.61 -16.04
CA PRO A 35 -19.40 -6.92 -16.27
C PRO A 35 -18.61 -6.64 -14.99
N SER A 36 -17.29 -6.51 -15.12
CA SER A 36 -16.42 -6.15 -13.99
C SER A 36 -16.89 -4.84 -13.35
N GLY A 37 -16.94 -4.82 -12.01
CA GLY A 37 -17.43 -3.68 -11.23
C GLY A 37 -18.96 -3.56 -11.07
N SER A 38 -19.78 -4.51 -11.57
CA SER A 38 -21.25 -4.44 -11.47
C SER A 38 -21.85 -4.75 -10.08
N GLY A 39 -21.06 -5.30 -9.15
CA GLY A 39 -21.52 -5.71 -7.82
C GLY A 39 -21.97 -7.17 -7.70
N LYS A 40 -21.75 -7.98 -8.75
CA LYS A 40 -22.08 -9.42 -8.78
C LYS A 40 -21.53 -10.23 -7.60
N THR A 41 -20.28 -10.02 -7.20
CA THR A 41 -19.64 -10.77 -6.11
C THR A 41 -20.37 -10.58 -4.78
N THR A 42 -20.74 -9.34 -4.46
CA THR A 42 -21.48 -9.01 -3.24
C THR A 42 -22.87 -9.63 -3.25
N LEU A 43 -23.56 -9.58 -4.40
CA LEU A 43 -24.88 -10.17 -4.57
C LEU A 43 -24.85 -11.70 -4.48
N ALA A 44 -23.89 -12.34 -5.14
CA ALA A 44 -23.74 -13.78 -5.14
C ALA A 44 -23.38 -14.34 -3.76
N ALA A 45 -22.57 -13.62 -2.97
CA ALA A 45 -22.26 -14.01 -1.61
C ALA A 45 -23.50 -14.04 -0.71
N ALA A 46 -24.34 -13.01 -0.78
CA ALA A 46 -25.61 -12.97 -0.06
C ALA A 46 -26.57 -14.07 -0.55
N LEU A 47 -26.72 -14.23 -1.87
CA LEU A 47 -27.57 -15.26 -2.48
C LEU A 47 -27.12 -16.68 -2.09
N ALA A 48 -25.82 -16.95 -2.10
CA ALA A 48 -25.27 -18.25 -1.70
C ALA A 48 -25.52 -18.54 -0.21
N GLY A 49 -25.40 -17.52 0.65
CA GLY A 49 -25.73 -17.62 2.08
C GLY A 49 -27.18 -18.03 2.30
N ASP A 50 -28.12 -17.35 1.66
CA ASP A 50 -29.57 -17.61 1.82
C ASP A 50 -30.03 -18.92 1.17
N LEU A 51 -29.33 -19.38 0.13
CA LEU A 51 -29.59 -20.68 -0.50
C LEU A 51 -28.86 -21.85 0.18
N GLY A 52 -27.93 -21.59 1.10
CA GLY A 52 -27.04 -22.62 1.65
C GLY A 52 -26.14 -23.27 0.59
N ALA A 53 -25.82 -22.53 -0.48
CA ALA A 53 -25.07 -23.01 -1.63
C ALA A 53 -23.57 -22.85 -1.44
N ARG A 54 -22.76 -23.68 -2.11
CA ARG A 54 -21.32 -23.46 -2.22
C ARG A 54 -21.06 -22.33 -3.21
N LEU A 55 -20.38 -21.27 -2.79
CA LEU A 55 -19.93 -20.19 -3.67
C LEU A 55 -18.59 -20.54 -4.32
N LEU A 56 -18.50 -20.33 -5.64
CA LEU A 56 -17.25 -20.42 -6.42
C LEU A 56 -17.09 -19.14 -7.25
N HIS A 57 -15.88 -18.58 -7.25
CA HIS A 57 -15.55 -17.38 -8.01
C HIS A 57 -14.78 -17.73 -9.28
N VAL A 58 -15.30 -17.35 -10.45
CA VAL A 58 -14.60 -17.49 -11.74
C VAL A 58 -13.32 -16.64 -11.77
N ASP A 59 -13.27 -15.59 -10.96
CA ASP A 59 -12.09 -14.74 -10.79
C ASP A 59 -10.86 -15.55 -10.33
N ASP A 60 -11.07 -16.61 -9.52
CA ASP A 60 -10.00 -17.53 -9.08
C ASP A 60 -9.51 -18.48 -10.19
N MET A 61 -10.24 -18.52 -11.31
CA MET A 61 -10.05 -19.46 -12.42
C MET A 61 -9.48 -18.77 -13.67
N HIS A 62 -9.42 -17.43 -13.66
CA HIS A 62 -8.98 -16.63 -14.80
C HIS A 62 -7.55 -16.95 -15.24
N GLN A 63 -7.33 -17.16 -16.54
CA GLN A 63 -6.08 -17.65 -17.11
C GLN A 63 -5.21 -16.49 -17.60
N GLY A 64 -4.92 -15.56 -16.70
CA GLY A 64 -4.20 -14.33 -16.99
C GLY A 64 -5.07 -13.24 -17.61
N TRP A 65 -4.46 -12.08 -17.86
CA TRP A 65 -5.16 -10.87 -18.29
C TRP A 65 -5.85 -10.98 -19.65
N THR A 66 -5.37 -11.85 -20.54
CA THR A 66 -5.94 -12.07 -21.89
C THR A 66 -6.64 -13.42 -22.03
N GLY A 67 -6.91 -14.09 -20.90
CA GLY A 67 -7.27 -15.50 -20.84
C GLY A 67 -8.75 -15.82 -20.77
N LEU A 68 -9.66 -14.84 -20.88
CA LEU A 68 -11.07 -15.03 -20.51
C LEU A 68 -11.74 -16.21 -21.25
N ALA A 69 -11.58 -16.30 -22.57
CA ALA A 69 -12.14 -17.41 -23.35
C ALA A 69 -11.50 -18.77 -22.99
N ARG A 70 -10.20 -18.77 -22.65
CA ARG A 70 -9.49 -19.98 -22.20
C ARG A 70 -10.00 -20.42 -20.83
N THR A 71 -10.27 -19.49 -19.91
CA THR A 71 -10.89 -19.77 -18.61
C THR A 71 -12.22 -20.47 -18.79
N VAL A 72 -13.08 -19.93 -19.66
CA VAL A 72 -14.39 -20.53 -19.94
C VAL A 72 -14.24 -21.99 -20.39
N ALA A 73 -13.41 -22.23 -21.40
CA ALA A 73 -13.23 -23.58 -21.95
C ALA A 73 -12.62 -24.56 -20.94
N LEU A 74 -11.60 -24.15 -20.19
CA LEU A 74 -10.94 -25.02 -19.20
C LEU A 74 -11.86 -25.33 -18.02
N THR A 75 -12.50 -24.32 -17.43
CA THR A 75 -13.39 -24.50 -16.29
C THR A 75 -14.63 -25.32 -16.68
N GLN A 76 -15.20 -25.11 -17.86
CA GLN A 76 -16.32 -25.92 -18.32
C GLN A 76 -15.94 -27.42 -18.37
N GLY A 77 -14.77 -27.75 -18.95
CA GLY A 77 -14.30 -29.13 -19.02
C GLY A 77 -13.93 -29.74 -17.67
N SER A 78 -13.17 -29.01 -16.85
CA SER A 78 -12.61 -29.54 -15.60
C SER A 78 -13.61 -29.56 -14.44
N LEU A 79 -14.67 -28.74 -14.50
CA LEU A 79 -15.64 -28.57 -13.42
C LEU A 79 -17.03 -29.04 -13.84
N ILE A 80 -17.65 -28.39 -14.83
CA ILE A 80 -19.04 -28.63 -15.22
C ILE A 80 -19.21 -30.03 -15.83
N GLU A 81 -18.38 -30.36 -16.81
CA GLU A 81 -18.42 -31.66 -17.49
C GLU A 81 -17.89 -32.78 -16.57
N ALA A 82 -16.96 -32.48 -15.67
CA ALA A 82 -16.49 -33.43 -14.66
C ALA A 82 -17.60 -33.82 -13.68
N TRP A 83 -18.37 -32.86 -13.16
CA TRP A 83 -19.55 -33.15 -12.33
C TRP A 83 -20.59 -33.98 -13.08
N GLN A 84 -20.82 -33.68 -14.36
CA GLN A 84 -21.76 -34.42 -15.21
C GLN A 84 -21.30 -35.87 -15.46
N GLY A 85 -20.01 -36.07 -15.72
CA GLY A 85 -19.42 -37.38 -16.03
C GLY A 85 -19.02 -38.20 -14.81
N GLY A 86 -19.16 -37.67 -13.60
CA GLY A 86 -18.71 -38.34 -12.36
C GLY A 86 -17.19 -38.45 -12.23
N SER A 87 -16.44 -37.61 -12.96
CA SER A 87 -14.97 -37.52 -12.86
C SER A 87 -14.58 -36.58 -11.70
N ALA A 88 -13.32 -36.65 -11.25
CA ALA A 88 -12.81 -35.79 -10.18
C ALA A 88 -12.88 -34.31 -10.60
N PRO A 89 -13.78 -33.48 -10.01
CA PRO A 89 -13.96 -32.10 -10.43
C PRO A 89 -12.84 -31.22 -9.89
N SER A 90 -12.40 -30.26 -10.70
CA SER A 90 -11.42 -29.25 -10.29
C SER A 90 -11.60 -27.98 -11.10
N HIS A 91 -11.04 -26.88 -10.62
CA HIS A 91 -10.89 -25.68 -11.43
C HIS A 91 -9.41 -25.34 -11.62
N PRO A 92 -9.03 -24.82 -12.79
CA PRO A 92 -7.67 -24.33 -12.98
C PRO A 92 -7.45 -23.09 -12.12
N THR A 93 -6.20 -22.83 -11.76
CA THR A 93 -5.79 -21.54 -11.19
C THR A 93 -4.75 -20.88 -12.08
N TRP A 94 -4.44 -19.62 -11.81
CA TRP A 94 -3.38 -18.90 -12.50
C TRP A 94 -2.41 -18.33 -11.49
N ASP A 95 -1.13 -18.56 -11.76
CA ASP A 95 -0.05 -17.89 -11.06
C ASP A 95 0.11 -16.50 -11.70
N TRP A 96 -0.61 -15.52 -11.16
CA TRP A 96 -0.60 -14.13 -11.63
C TRP A 96 0.77 -13.47 -11.52
N ASP A 97 1.67 -13.98 -10.68
CA ASP A 97 3.05 -13.48 -10.54
C ASP A 97 3.97 -14.03 -11.65
N ARG A 98 3.74 -15.27 -12.12
CA ARG A 98 4.52 -15.89 -13.21
C ARG A 98 3.89 -15.74 -14.59
N ASP A 99 2.64 -15.29 -14.64
CA ASP A 99 1.78 -15.33 -15.83
C ASP A 99 1.76 -16.72 -16.48
N THR A 100 1.58 -17.73 -15.63
CA THR A 100 1.52 -19.14 -16.05
C THR A 100 0.42 -19.88 -15.33
N ARG A 101 -0.01 -21.03 -15.88
CA ARG A 101 -1.01 -21.88 -15.26
C ARG A 101 -0.56 -22.37 -13.87
N GLY A 102 -1.42 -22.16 -12.87
CA GLY A 102 -1.25 -22.67 -11.51
C GLY A 102 -1.77 -24.12 -11.37
N PRO A 103 -1.69 -24.71 -10.17
CA PRO A 103 -2.24 -26.05 -9.93
C PRO A 103 -3.77 -26.06 -10.04
N ASP A 104 -4.34 -27.18 -10.47
CA ASP A 104 -5.78 -27.36 -10.44
C ASP A 104 -6.23 -27.60 -8.99
N VAL A 105 -7.27 -26.90 -8.56
CA VAL A 105 -7.83 -27.01 -7.20
C VAL A 105 -9.02 -27.97 -7.24
N PRO A 106 -8.99 -29.08 -6.48
CA PRO A 106 -10.11 -30.01 -6.41
C PRO A 106 -11.35 -29.32 -5.84
N VAL A 107 -12.52 -29.66 -6.41
CA VAL A 107 -13.80 -29.18 -5.93
C VAL A 107 -14.70 -30.38 -5.69
N ASP A 108 -15.32 -30.43 -4.52
CA ASP A 108 -16.32 -31.45 -4.22
C ASP A 108 -17.56 -31.30 -5.14
N ALA A 109 -18.49 -32.25 -5.08
CA ALA A 109 -19.76 -32.18 -5.80
C ALA A 109 -20.92 -31.85 -4.84
N PRO A 110 -21.04 -30.59 -4.35
CA PRO A 110 -22.14 -30.20 -3.48
C PRO A 110 -23.46 -30.19 -4.25
N ALA A 111 -24.58 -30.31 -3.55
CA ALA A 111 -25.90 -30.35 -4.19
C ALA A 111 -26.24 -29.05 -4.95
N LEU A 112 -25.77 -27.89 -4.46
CA LEU A 112 -26.04 -26.57 -5.03
C LEU A 112 -24.77 -25.70 -5.02
N VAL A 113 -24.47 -25.11 -6.17
CA VAL A 113 -23.35 -24.18 -6.38
C VAL A 113 -23.88 -22.84 -6.91
N VAL A 114 -23.39 -21.75 -6.34
CA VAL A 114 -23.45 -20.43 -6.98
C VAL A 114 -22.09 -20.18 -7.63
N LEU A 115 -22.06 -20.15 -8.96
CA LEU A 115 -20.87 -19.83 -9.74
C LEU A 115 -20.96 -18.37 -10.17
N GLU A 116 -20.07 -17.53 -9.64
CA GLU A 116 -20.09 -16.09 -9.90
C GLU A 116 -18.80 -15.61 -10.55
N GLY A 117 -18.92 -14.69 -11.50
CA GLY A 117 -17.78 -14.01 -12.11
C GLY A 117 -17.97 -13.80 -13.61
N VAL A 118 -17.04 -13.10 -14.24
CA VAL A 118 -17.15 -12.79 -15.68
C VAL A 118 -17.04 -14.09 -16.49
N GLY A 119 -18.10 -14.43 -17.21
CA GLY A 119 -18.17 -15.65 -18.02
C GLY A 119 -18.77 -16.85 -17.30
N ALA A 120 -19.32 -16.69 -16.10
CA ALA A 120 -20.08 -17.72 -15.41
C ALA A 120 -21.21 -18.31 -16.27
N PHE A 121 -21.89 -17.49 -17.08
CA PHE A 121 -22.92 -17.97 -18.01
C PHE A 121 -22.33 -18.87 -19.10
N ALA A 122 -21.19 -18.47 -19.67
CA ALA A 122 -20.55 -19.24 -20.73
C ALA A 122 -19.97 -20.57 -20.20
N ILE A 123 -19.50 -20.59 -18.95
CA ILE A 123 -19.02 -21.81 -18.28
C ILE A 123 -20.18 -22.78 -18.03
N ALA A 124 -21.28 -22.30 -17.45
CA ALA A 124 -22.42 -23.15 -17.13
C ALA A 124 -23.21 -23.59 -18.37
N GLY A 125 -23.36 -22.70 -19.36
CA GLY A 125 -24.15 -22.92 -20.57
C GLY A 125 -25.60 -23.31 -20.27
N ASP A 126 -26.18 -24.18 -21.10
CA ASP A 126 -27.56 -24.69 -20.94
C ASP A 126 -27.75 -25.56 -19.68
N ARG A 127 -26.65 -25.87 -18.98
CA ARG A 127 -26.63 -26.67 -17.75
C ARG A 127 -26.81 -25.83 -16.48
N ALA A 128 -26.95 -24.51 -16.59
CA ALA A 128 -27.37 -23.69 -15.46
C ALA A 128 -28.80 -24.06 -15.03
N SER A 129 -29.02 -24.27 -13.74
CA SER A 129 -30.35 -24.42 -13.15
C SER A 129 -31.03 -23.04 -13.02
N ALA A 130 -30.27 -21.97 -12.75
CA ALA A 130 -30.76 -20.61 -12.81
C ALA A 130 -29.65 -19.64 -13.26
N THR A 131 -30.03 -18.55 -13.92
CA THR A 131 -29.11 -17.53 -14.41
C THR A 131 -29.49 -16.14 -13.91
N VAL A 132 -28.53 -15.42 -13.33
CA VAL A 132 -28.72 -14.06 -12.79
C VAL A 132 -27.71 -13.12 -13.44
N TRP A 133 -28.19 -12.10 -14.15
CA TRP A 133 -27.34 -11.07 -14.75
C TRP A 133 -27.34 -9.81 -13.89
N VAL A 134 -26.14 -9.32 -13.55
CA VAL A 134 -25.95 -8.11 -12.73
C VAL A 134 -25.24 -7.03 -13.54
N GLU A 135 -25.91 -5.90 -13.72
CA GLU A 135 -25.43 -4.78 -14.52
C GLU A 135 -25.34 -3.47 -13.73
N ALA A 136 -24.46 -2.57 -14.19
CA ALA A 136 -24.33 -1.22 -13.70
C ALA A 136 -23.76 -0.30 -14.80
N PRO A 137 -23.97 1.03 -14.71
CA PRO A 137 -23.41 2.00 -15.66
C PRO A 137 -21.88 1.87 -15.81
N ALA A 138 -21.38 1.98 -17.04
CA ALA A 138 -19.97 1.73 -17.36
C ALA A 138 -18.99 2.60 -16.56
N ASP A 139 -19.32 3.87 -16.35
CA ASP A 139 -18.47 4.81 -15.60
C ASP A 139 -18.41 4.47 -14.11
N GLU A 140 -19.52 4.04 -13.54
CA GLU A 140 -19.58 3.56 -12.16
C GLU A 140 -18.79 2.25 -11.99
N ARG A 141 -18.95 1.31 -12.92
CA ARG A 141 -18.20 0.05 -12.93
C ARG A 141 -16.69 0.28 -12.97
N ARG A 142 -16.22 1.15 -13.88
CA ARG A 142 -14.81 1.51 -13.99
C ARG A 142 -14.30 2.13 -12.70
N THR A 143 -15.07 3.05 -12.12
CA THR A 143 -14.71 3.70 -10.86
C THR A 143 -14.64 2.70 -9.72
N ARG A 144 -15.64 1.82 -9.57
CA ARG A 144 -15.69 0.77 -8.54
C ARG A 144 -14.54 -0.24 -8.71
N ALA A 145 -14.27 -0.68 -9.94
CA ALA A 145 -13.21 -1.67 -10.21
C ALA A 145 -11.80 -1.10 -10.00
N ILE A 146 -11.52 0.14 -10.43
CA ILE A 146 -10.23 0.80 -10.18
C ILE A 146 -10.05 1.09 -8.69
N ALA A 147 -11.12 1.47 -7.98
CA ALA A 147 -11.05 1.68 -6.53
C ALA A 147 -10.74 0.39 -5.77
N ARG A 148 -11.24 -0.76 -6.25
CA ARG A 148 -11.01 -2.08 -5.66
C ARG A 148 -9.62 -2.64 -6.00
N ASP A 149 -9.24 -2.63 -7.27
CA ASP A 149 -8.11 -3.40 -7.80
C ASP A 149 -6.87 -2.54 -8.17
N GLY A 150 -6.98 -1.21 -8.05
CA GLY A 150 -5.87 -0.26 -8.15
C GLY A 150 -5.34 -0.01 -9.57
N GLU A 151 -4.13 0.57 -9.64
CA GLU A 151 -3.52 1.04 -10.90
C GLU A 151 -3.15 -0.10 -11.88
N VAL A 152 -2.89 -1.32 -11.38
CA VAL A 152 -2.57 -2.48 -12.23
C VAL A 152 -3.79 -2.85 -13.07
N PHE A 153 -4.97 -2.93 -12.46
CA PHE A 153 -6.21 -3.18 -13.19
C PHE A 153 -6.58 -2.01 -14.11
N ALA A 154 -6.33 -0.77 -13.68
CA ALA A 154 -6.53 0.41 -14.51
C ALA A 154 -5.74 0.36 -15.83
N SER A 155 -4.52 -0.20 -15.80
CA SER A 155 -3.69 -0.36 -17.01
C SER A 155 -4.16 -1.44 -17.99
N HIS A 156 -5.00 -2.39 -17.54
CA HIS A 156 -5.55 -3.47 -18.36
C HIS A 156 -7.07 -3.32 -18.60
N TRP A 157 -7.69 -2.25 -18.11
CA TRP A 157 -9.15 -2.06 -18.17
C TRP A 157 -9.71 -2.19 -19.59
N ASP A 158 -9.11 -1.51 -20.56
CA ASP A 158 -9.61 -1.50 -21.94
C ASP A 158 -9.49 -2.90 -22.59
N GLU A 159 -8.38 -3.60 -22.34
CA GLU A 159 -8.13 -4.96 -22.82
C GLU A 159 -9.06 -5.99 -22.19
N TRP A 160 -9.36 -5.84 -20.90
CA TRP A 160 -10.32 -6.69 -20.20
C TRP A 160 -11.76 -6.43 -20.66
N ALA A 161 -12.15 -5.15 -20.78
CA ALA A 161 -13.47 -4.76 -21.26
C ALA A 161 -13.72 -5.19 -22.72
N ASP A 162 -12.69 -5.28 -23.54
CA ASP A 162 -12.77 -5.85 -24.89
C ASP A 162 -13.04 -7.35 -24.88
N GLN A 163 -12.39 -8.10 -23.98
CA GLN A 163 -12.64 -9.54 -23.84
C GLN A 163 -14.06 -9.83 -23.36
N GLU A 164 -14.53 -9.07 -22.37
CA GLU A 164 -15.90 -9.05 -21.89
C GLU A 164 -16.88 -8.88 -23.07
N ARG A 165 -16.70 -7.81 -23.86
CA ARG A 165 -17.54 -7.55 -25.05
C ARG A 165 -17.51 -8.72 -26.04
N ARG A 166 -16.33 -9.28 -26.33
CA ARG A 166 -16.20 -10.41 -27.27
C ARG A 166 -16.89 -11.66 -26.78
N LEU A 167 -16.80 -11.95 -25.47
CA LEU A 167 -17.43 -13.11 -24.87
C LEU A 167 -18.95 -13.05 -25.02
N TRP A 168 -19.57 -11.90 -24.77
CA TRP A 168 -21.03 -11.75 -24.86
C TRP A 168 -21.55 -11.39 -26.25
N ALA A 169 -20.71 -10.89 -27.15
CA ALA A 169 -21.08 -10.61 -28.55
C ALA A 169 -21.22 -11.89 -29.39
N ALA A 170 -20.72 -13.03 -28.93
CA ALA A 170 -20.74 -14.31 -29.65
C ALA A 170 -22.12 -14.99 -29.66
N ALA A 171 -23.22 -14.28 -29.89
CA ALA A 171 -24.54 -14.90 -30.14
C ALA A 171 -24.58 -15.56 -31.54
N PRO A 172 -25.33 -16.67 -31.73
CA PRO A 172 -25.26 -17.45 -32.97
C PRO A 172 -25.79 -16.67 -34.17
N ALA A 173 -25.06 -16.71 -35.28
CA ALA A 173 -25.58 -16.31 -36.58
C ALA A 173 -26.85 -17.12 -36.89
N SER A 174 -27.94 -16.44 -37.24
CA SER A 174 -29.20 -17.08 -37.65
C SER A 174 -28.97 -18.10 -38.77
N PRO A 175 -29.60 -19.29 -38.73
CA PRO A 175 -29.46 -20.27 -39.80
C PRO A 175 -30.31 -19.83 -40.99
N GLY A 176 -29.70 -19.14 -41.95
CA GLY A 176 -30.40 -18.78 -43.19
C GLY A 176 -29.76 -17.67 -44.03
N ALA A 177 -28.60 -17.94 -44.65
CA ALA A 177 -28.20 -17.26 -45.88
C ALA A 177 -27.15 -18.08 -46.64
N PRO A 178 -27.37 -18.46 -47.92
CA PRO A 178 -26.39 -19.21 -48.69
C PRO A 178 -25.37 -18.29 -49.39
N GLY A 179 -24.09 -18.64 -49.28
CA GLY A 179 -23.10 -18.48 -50.36
C GLY A 179 -22.01 -17.41 -50.21
N SER A 180 -20.77 -17.83 -49.93
CA SER A 180 -19.69 -17.85 -50.94
C SER A 180 -18.36 -18.42 -50.38
N PRO A 181 -17.55 -19.11 -51.20
CA PRO A 181 -16.39 -19.87 -50.75
C PRO A 181 -15.06 -19.10 -50.91
N GLY A 182 -14.12 -19.34 -50.00
CA GLY A 182 -12.68 -19.19 -50.29
C GLY A 182 -11.79 -18.71 -49.15
N ALA A 183 -11.12 -19.65 -48.46
CA ALA A 183 -9.66 -19.66 -48.20
C ALA A 183 -9.29 -20.81 -47.22
N PRO A 184 -8.18 -21.54 -47.44
CA PRO A 184 -7.87 -22.77 -46.69
C PRO A 184 -6.91 -22.56 -45.50
N GLY A 185 -7.17 -23.29 -44.41
CA GLY A 185 -6.11 -23.90 -43.60
C GLY A 185 -5.73 -23.23 -42.27
N ALA A 186 -6.36 -23.67 -41.17
CA ALA A 186 -5.73 -23.79 -39.85
C ALA A 186 -6.42 -24.93 -39.05
N PRO A 187 -5.71 -25.80 -38.32
CA PRO A 187 -6.30 -26.98 -37.69
C PRO A 187 -7.01 -26.64 -36.37
N GLY A 188 -8.27 -27.09 -36.23
CA GLY A 188 -8.88 -27.52 -34.97
C GLY A 188 -9.08 -26.49 -33.86
N ALA A 189 -10.05 -25.58 -34.03
CA ALA A 189 -10.68 -24.92 -32.88
C ALA A 189 -11.75 -25.87 -32.29
N PRO A 190 -11.81 -26.09 -30.96
CA PRO A 190 -12.92 -26.81 -30.36
C PRO A 190 -14.23 -26.02 -30.57
N ALA A 191 -15.34 -26.75 -30.70
CA ALA A 191 -16.66 -26.21 -30.96
C ALA A 191 -17.03 -25.06 -30.00
N SER A 192 -17.58 -23.99 -30.55
CA SER A 192 -17.97 -22.79 -29.83
C SER A 192 -18.97 -23.13 -28.71
N PRO A 193 -18.72 -22.78 -27.43
CA PRO A 193 -19.73 -22.89 -26.40
C PRO A 193 -20.89 -21.96 -26.74
N ALA A 194 -22.14 -22.44 -26.55
CA ALA A 194 -23.34 -21.66 -26.78
C ALA A 194 -23.32 -20.40 -25.89
N ALA A 195 -23.08 -19.23 -26.48
CA ALA A 195 -23.01 -17.99 -25.73
C ALA A 195 -24.42 -17.62 -25.26
N HIS A 196 -24.65 -17.83 -23.96
CA HIS A 196 -25.81 -17.29 -23.27
C HIS A 196 -25.57 -15.80 -23.10
N SER A 197 -26.27 -15.00 -23.90
CA SER A 197 -26.13 -13.56 -23.87
C SER A 197 -26.81 -13.00 -22.63
N ALA A 198 -26.43 -11.79 -22.19
CA ALA A 198 -27.14 -11.08 -21.13
C ALA A 198 -28.67 -11.07 -21.34
N ARG A 199 -29.15 -11.09 -22.60
CA ARG A 199 -30.58 -11.07 -23.02
C ARG A 199 -31.39 -12.24 -22.50
N ASP A 200 -30.77 -13.38 -22.23
CA ASP A 200 -31.47 -14.63 -21.96
C ASP A 200 -31.44 -15.04 -20.47
N ALA A 201 -30.97 -14.14 -19.59
CA ALA A 201 -30.93 -14.39 -18.15
C ALA A 201 -32.32 -14.54 -17.53
N ASP A 202 -32.50 -15.50 -16.63
CA ASP A 202 -33.75 -15.73 -15.90
C ASP A 202 -34.11 -14.55 -14.98
N VAL A 203 -33.09 -13.92 -14.38
CA VAL A 203 -33.22 -12.75 -13.53
C VAL A 203 -32.19 -11.70 -13.92
N ARG A 204 -32.61 -10.43 -13.92
CA ARG A 204 -31.75 -9.28 -14.19
C ARG A 204 -31.79 -8.29 -13.05
N ILE A 205 -30.63 -7.76 -12.71
CA ILE A 205 -30.46 -6.83 -11.59
C ILE A 205 -29.62 -5.65 -12.07
N ASP A 206 -30.18 -4.45 -11.94
CA ASP A 206 -29.47 -3.19 -12.18
C ASP A 206 -29.09 -2.59 -10.82
N THR A 207 -27.78 -2.49 -10.56
CA THR A 207 -27.26 -1.90 -9.31
C THR A 207 -26.99 -0.40 -9.41
N GLY A 208 -27.34 0.24 -10.53
CA GLY A 208 -27.17 1.66 -10.80
C GLY A 208 -28.44 2.50 -10.85
N SER A 209 -29.63 1.89 -10.91
CA SER A 209 -30.90 2.64 -10.97
C SER A 209 -31.59 2.76 -9.61
N SER A 210 -31.42 3.91 -8.97
CA SER A 210 -32.45 4.49 -8.09
C SER A 210 -33.27 5.53 -8.88
N ALA A 211 -34.08 5.08 -9.85
CA ALA A 211 -35.08 5.95 -10.50
C ALA A 211 -36.28 5.09 -10.95
N GLY A 212 -37.48 5.41 -10.45
CA GLY A 212 -38.60 4.48 -10.36
C GLY A 212 -39.53 4.34 -11.57
N THR A 213 -40.46 3.38 -11.45
CA THR A 213 -41.85 3.32 -11.95
C THR A 213 -42.52 2.12 -11.24
N GLY A 214 -43.71 2.10 -10.62
CA GLY A 214 -44.79 3.03 -10.29
C GLY A 214 -45.92 2.21 -9.63
N GLY A 215 -46.57 2.72 -8.58
CA GLY A 215 -47.76 2.12 -7.93
C GLY A 215 -47.90 2.53 -6.45
N PRO A 216 -49.06 3.03 -5.98
CA PRO A 216 -49.15 3.70 -4.68
C PRO A 216 -49.34 2.68 -3.55
N VAL A 217 -48.36 2.56 -2.66
CA VAL A 217 -48.56 1.90 -1.36
C VAL A 217 -48.35 2.91 -0.26
N SER A 218 -49.36 2.94 0.61
CA SER A 218 -49.59 3.83 1.73
C SER A 218 -48.38 3.99 2.67
N ALA A 219 -48.26 5.22 3.18
CA ALA A 219 -47.23 5.69 4.07
C ALA A 219 -47.10 4.88 5.37
N ALA A 220 -45.93 4.28 5.57
CA ALA A 220 -45.32 4.15 6.89
C ALA A 220 -43.98 4.91 6.86
N ARG A 221 -43.94 6.06 7.54
CA ARG A 221 -42.72 6.84 7.75
C ARG A 221 -41.73 6.01 8.57
N ALA A 222 -40.84 5.28 7.91
CA ALA A 222 -39.54 4.97 8.46
C ALA A 222 -38.64 6.18 8.21
N ALA A 223 -38.14 6.79 9.29
CA ALA A 223 -37.17 7.87 9.21
C ALA A 223 -35.96 7.42 8.38
N PRO A 224 -35.34 8.31 7.56
CA PRO A 224 -34.20 7.93 6.75
C PRO A 224 -33.04 7.53 7.66
N ALA A 225 -32.73 6.23 7.71
CA ALA A 225 -31.46 5.77 8.23
C ALA A 225 -30.37 6.27 7.27
N ALA A 226 -29.50 7.14 7.78
CA ALA A 226 -28.39 7.69 7.02
C ALA A 226 -27.54 6.57 6.39
N PRO A 227 -27.02 6.76 5.17
CA PRO A 227 -26.16 5.77 4.53
C PRO A 227 -24.95 5.49 5.41
N ALA A 228 -24.65 4.22 5.69
CA ALA A 228 -23.43 3.82 6.39
C ALA A 228 -22.23 4.03 5.46
N GLY A 229 -21.86 5.29 5.27
CA GLY A 229 -20.67 5.70 4.52
C GLY A 229 -19.40 5.25 5.24
N GLY A 230 -18.35 4.97 4.45
CA GLY A 230 -16.99 4.83 4.97
C GLY A 230 -16.58 6.06 5.81
N PRO A 231 -15.41 6.01 6.48
CA PRO A 231 -14.99 7.11 7.33
C PRO A 231 -15.00 8.42 6.53
N SER A 232 -15.55 9.49 7.12
CA SER A 232 -15.58 10.79 6.44
C SER A 232 -14.15 11.21 6.11
N LEU A 233 -13.93 11.78 4.91
CA LEU A 233 -12.60 12.17 4.47
C LEU A 233 -11.91 13.11 5.49
N GLY A 234 -12.67 13.96 6.17
CA GLY A 234 -12.16 14.82 7.25
C GLY A 234 -11.64 14.04 8.46
N LEU A 235 -12.33 12.97 8.87
CA LEU A 235 -11.89 12.09 9.96
C LEU A 235 -10.61 11.32 9.57
N VAL A 236 -10.54 10.83 8.32
CA VAL A 236 -9.33 10.19 7.80
C VAL A 236 -8.16 11.17 7.80
N VAL A 237 -8.35 12.37 7.25
CA VAL A 237 -7.34 13.43 7.23
C VAL A 237 -6.84 13.74 8.63
N LEU A 238 -7.74 13.93 9.59
CA LEU A 238 -7.39 14.24 10.97
C LEU A 238 -6.62 13.10 11.65
N GLY A 239 -7.06 11.86 11.47
CA GLY A 239 -6.37 10.67 11.96
C GLY A 239 -4.98 10.51 11.36
N VAL A 240 -4.85 10.67 10.04
CA VAL A 240 -3.57 10.58 9.32
C VAL A 240 -2.59 11.65 9.82
N VAL A 241 -3.04 12.89 9.97
CA VAL A 241 -2.21 13.99 10.50
C VAL A 241 -1.73 13.66 11.91
N ALA A 242 -2.64 13.22 12.79
CA ALA A 242 -2.30 12.92 14.18
C ALA A 242 -1.32 11.75 14.32
N VAL A 243 -1.53 10.67 13.56
CA VAL A 243 -0.60 9.53 13.48
C VAL A 243 0.75 10.01 12.94
N SER A 244 0.76 10.66 11.78
CA SER A 244 1.97 11.11 11.08
C SER A 244 2.82 12.04 11.94
N LEU A 245 2.19 12.98 12.64
CA LEU A 245 2.86 13.87 13.58
C LEU A 245 3.53 13.07 14.71
N SER A 246 2.82 12.11 15.30
CA SER A 246 3.31 11.29 16.41
C SER A 246 4.47 10.38 16.02
N LEU A 247 4.55 9.93 14.76
CA LEU A 247 5.65 9.07 14.30
C LEU A 247 7.01 9.78 14.33
N ARG A 248 7.02 11.12 14.34
CA ARG A 248 8.27 11.88 14.23
C ARG A 248 8.74 12.48 15.56
N THR A 249 7.83 12.70 16.51
CA THR A 249 8.10 13.35 17.79
C THR A 249 9.15 12.62 18.62
N LEU A 250 9.12 11.27 18.66
CA LEU A 250 10.11 10.46 19.38
C LEU A 250 11.55 10.78 18.97
N MET A 251 11.78 10.94 17.66
CA MET A 251 13.11 11.11 17.09
C MET A 251 13.65 12.53 17.23
N THR A 252 12.78 13.54 17.25
CA THR A 252 13.20 14.95 17.22
C THR A 252 13.02 15.70 18.53
N ALA A 253 12.20 15.18 19.46
CA ALA A 253 12.11 15.71 20.82
C ALA A 253 13.35 15.38 21.67
N LEU A 254 14.01 14.25 21.36
CA LEU A 254 15.12 13.73 22.15
C LEU A 254 16.44 14.51 21.99
N PRO A 255 16.94 14.82 20.77
CA PRO A 255 18.25 15.44 20.58
C PRO A 255 18.50 16.72 21.40
N PRO A 256 17.55 17.68 21.49
CA PRO A 256 17.73 18.88 22.30
C PRO A 256 17.90 18.63 23.81
N LEU A 257 17.43 17.48 24.30
CA LEU A 257 17.46 17.11 25.72
C LEU A 257 18.66 16.23 26.08
N LEU A 258 19.44 15.77 25.09
CA LEU A 258 20.59 14.86 25.32
C LEU A 258 21.63 15.40 26.32
N PRO A 259 21.99 16.70 26.34
CA PRO A 259 22.94 17.21 27.33
C PRO A 259 22.45 17.02 28.78
N ARG A 260 21.17 17.28 29.03
CA ARG A 260 20.55 17.12 30.36
C ARG A 260 20.46 15.65 30.76
N ILE A 261 20.02 14.79 29.83
CA ILE A 261 19.97 13.34 30.03
C ILE A 261 21.37 12.77 30.36
N ARG A 262 22.41 13.30 29.70
CA ARG A 262 23.81 12.92 29.96
C ARG A 262 24.21 13.25 31.38
N GLU A 263 23.92 14.46 31.83
CA GLU A 263 24.28 14.97 33.16
C GLU A 263 23.54 14.22 34.26
N ASP A 264 22.23 14.02 34.12
CA ASP A 264 21.39 13.37 35.14
C ASP A 264 21.65 11.86 35.26
N LEU A 265 21.86 11.15 34.14
CA LEU A 265 21.99 9.69 34.11
C LEU A 265 23.45 9.21 33.99
N GLY A 266 24.42 10.13 33.89
CA GLY A 266 25.83 9.79 33.73
C GLY A 266 26.16 8.97 32.47
N LEU A 267 25.33 9.09 31.42
CA LEU A 267 25.48 8.27 30.21
C LEU A 267 26.72 8.70 29.40
N SER A 268 27.41 7.72 28.81
CA SER A 268 28.47 8.01 27.84
C SER A 268 27.88 8.47 26.50
N SER A 269 28.69 9.17 25.69
CA SER A 269 28.29 9.60 24.34
C SER A 269 27.85 8.44 23.44
N VAL A 270 28.40 7.24 23.66
CA VAL A 270 28.01 6.02 22.93
C VAL A 270 26.55 5.67 23.24
N TRP A 271 26.17 5.64 24.51
CA TRP A 271 24.81 5.31 24.94
C TRP A 271 23.79 6.35 24.48
N LEU A 272 24.13 7.64 24.52
CA LEU A 272 23.27 8.69 23.92
C LEU A 272 23.09 8.48 22.41
N GLY A 273 24.16 8.09 21.70
CA GLY A 273 24.10 7.69 20.30
C GLY A 273 23.15 6.51 20.07
N VAL A 274 23.28 5.44 20.87
CA VAL A 274 22.35 4.29 20.81
C VAL A 274 20.91 4.75 20.96
N LEU A 275 20.62 5.62 21.92
CA LEU A 275 19.26 6.12 22.16
C LEU A 275 18.66 6.86 20.95
N THR A 276 19.47 7.63 20.21
CA THR A 276 19.02 8.33 18.99
C THR A 276 18.88 7.42 17.77
N THR A 277 19.67 6.35 17.69
CA THR A 277 19.69 5.42 16.54
C THR A 277 18.70 4.26 16.70
N LEU A 278 18.31 3.93 17.94
CA LEU A 278 17.44 2.79 18.25
C LEU A 278 16.09 2.82 17.50
N PRO A 279 15.37 3.96 17.38
CA PRO A 279 14.14 4.00 16.59
C PRO A 279 14.35 3.63 15.11
N VAL A 280 15.45 4.10 14.52
CA VAL A 280 15.80 3.79 13.11
C VAL A 280 16.15 2.31 12.96
N LEU A 281 16.87 1.76 13.94
CA LEU A 281 17.19 0.33 13.97
C LEU A 281 15.91 -0.53 14.06
N CYS A 282 14.94 -0.12 14.89
CA CYS A 282 13.62 -0.75 14.95
C CYS A 282 12.90 -0.70 13.59
N MET A 283 12.93 0.44 12.89
CA MET A 283 12.34 0.57 11.55
C MET A 283 12.93 -0.42 10.55
N GLY A 284 14.23 -0.69 10.61
CA GLY A 284 14.87 -1.71 9.79
C GLY A 284 14.47 -3.13 10.22
N LEU A 285 14.86 -3.51 11.44
CA LEU A 285 14.73 -4.89 11.92
C LEU A 285 13.28 -5.40 11.95
N LEU A 286 12.32 -4.50 12.22
CA LEU A 286 10.92 -4.86 12.36
C LEU A 286 10.09 -4.64 11.08
N ALA A 287 10.65 -4.08 10.00
CA ALA A 287 9.92 -3.87 8.74
C ALA A 287 9.27 -5.15 8.17
N PRO A 288 9.94 -6.33 8.12
CA PRO A 288 9.30 -7.55 7.64
C PRO A 288 8.19 -8.05 8.56
N ALA A 289 8.37 -7.91 9.87
CA ALA A 289 7.34 -8.26 10.84
C ALA A 289 6.13 -7.33 10.72
N ALA A 290 6.37 -6.03 10.52
CA ALA A 290 5.34 -5.03 10.31
C ALA A 290 4.47 -5.34 9.09
N ALA A 291 5.08 -5.69 7.96
CA ALA A 291 4.35 -6.09 6.76
C ALA A 291 3.46 -7.32 7.01
N ARG A 292 3.97 -8.34 7.73
CA ARG A 292 3.19 -9.54 8.08
C ARG A 292 2.03 -9.24 9.03
N VAL A 293 2.23 -8.37 10.00
CA VAL A 293 1.18 -7.96 10.94
C VAL A 293 0.08 -7.20 10.21
N GLY A 294 0.46 -6.30 9.29
CA GLY A 294 -0.47 -5.58 8.42
C GLY A 294 -1.39 -6.50 7.61
N LEU A 295 -0.86 -7.61 7.10
CA LEU A 295 -1.63 -8.59 6.35
C LEU A 295 -2.52 -9.45 7.24
N ARG A 296 -2.06 -9.86 8.43
CA ARG A 296 -2.83 -10.72 9.34
C ARG A 296 -3.96 -9.99 10.06
N LEU A 297 -3.74 -8.74 10.45
CA LEU A 297 -4.67 -7.97 11.28
C LEU A 297 -5.39 -6.86 10.51
N GLY A 298 -5.02 -6.63 9.24
CA GLY A 298 -5.40 -5.47 8.46
C GLY A 298 -4.53 -4.24 8.79
N ALA A 299 -4.31 -3.38 7.79
CA ALA A 299 -3.45 -2.21 7.92
C ALA A 299 -3.96 -1.21 8.98
N ALA A 300 -5.27 -0.94 9.01
CA ALA A 300 -5.86 0.06 9.91
C ALA A 300 -5.71 -0.34 11.40
N ARG A 301 -5.99 -1.59 11.74
CA ARG A 301 -5.85 -2.11 13.11
C ARG A 301 -4.39 -2.25 13.54
N SER A 302 -3.51 -2.58 12.61
CA SER A 302 -2.07 -2.60 12.85
C SER A 302 -1.55 -1.21 13.21
N ILE A 303 -2.05 -0.15 12.55
CA ILE A 303 -1.73 1.24 12.91
C ILE A 303 -2.29 1.61 14.29
N SER A 304 -3.49 1.14 14.67
CA SER A 304 -4.02 1.32 16.03
C SER A 304 -3.08 0.72 17.08
N ILE A 305 -2.65 -0.53 16.89
CA ILE A 305 -1.72 -1.22 17.80
C ILE A 305 -0.37 -0.50 17.85
N ALA A 306 0.14 -0.08 16.69
CA ALA A 306 1.36 0.70 16.59
C ALA A 306 1.29 1.99 17.41
N MET A 307 0.19 2.73 17.29
CA MET A 307 0.00 3.99 18.00
C MET A 307 -0.12 3.80 19.51
N VAL A 308 -0.73 2.71 19.98
CA VAL A 308 -0.71 2.34 21.39
C VAL A 308 0.71 2.08 21.87
N ALA A 309 1.53 1.35 21.10
CA ALA A 309 2.93 1.11 21.43
C ALA A 309 3.75 2.42 21.49
N VAL A 310 3.52 3.35 20.55
CA VAL A 310 4.15 4.69 20.58
C VAL A 310 3.73 5.47 21.84
N ALA A 311 2.43 5.48 22.16
CA ALA A 311 1.92 6.17 23.35
C ALA A 311 2.51 5.59 24.63
N VAL A 312 2.47 4.26 24.80
CA VAL A 312 3.04 3.58 25.97
C VAL A 312 4.53 3.84 26.07
N GLY A 313 5.30 3.66 24.99
CA GLY A 313 6.74 3.86 25.00
C GLY A 313 7.19 5.29 25.31
N ASN A 314 6.41 6.29 24.90
CA ASN A 314 6.66 7.68 25.28
C ASN A 314 6.24 7.97 26.73
N LEU A 315 5.07 7.48 27.18
CA LEU A 315 4.58 7.70 28.54
C LEU A 315 5.45 7.03 29.59
N THR A 316 6.03 5.85 29.31
CA THR A 316 6.97 5.19 30.23
C THR A 316 8.17 6.07 30.59
N ARG A 317 8.57 6.96 29.67
CA ARG A 317 9.69 7.91 29.86
C ARG A 317 9.33 9.08 30.78
N ALA A 318 8.04 9.27 31.08
CA ALA A 318 7.56 10.34 31.96
C ALA A 318 7.71 10.01 33.44
N PHE A 319 7.69 8.72 33.78
CA PHE A 319 7.52 8.23 35.16
C PHE A 319 8.74 7.47 35.70
N SER A 320 9.87 7.53 35.00
CA SER A 320 11.06 6.79 35.38
C SER A 320 12.33 7.57 35.10
N ASP A 321 13.09 7.85 36.16
CA ASP A 321 14.46 8.38 36.09
C ASP A 321 15.48 7.25 35.84
N GLU A 322 14.98 6.07 35.44
CA GLU A 322 15.79 4.89 35.21
C GLU A 322 16.20 4.74 33.76
N VAL A 323 17.48 4.48 33.56
CA VAL A 323 18.08 4.20 32.25
C VAL A 323 17.30 3.09 31.54
N ALA A 324 16.95 1.99 32.22
CA ALA A 324 16.26 0.86 31.60
C ALA A 324 14.91 1.27 30.96
N ALA A 325 14.13 2.09 31.64
CA ALA A 325 12.82 2.52 31.15
C ALA A 325 12.93 3.52 29.99
N LEU A 326 13.98 4.35 29.96
CA LEU A 326 14.30 5.21 28.81
C LEU A 326 14.56 4.38 27.54
N TYR A 327 15.33 3.30 27.63
CA TYR A 327 15.62 2.43 26.48
C TYR A 327 14.45 1.52 26.10
N LEU A 328 13.79 0.89 27.07
CA LEU A 328 12.61 0.04 26.81
C LEU A 328 11.46 0.84 26.21
N GLY A 329 11.23 2.06 26.72
CA GLY A 329 10.24 2.98 26.16
C GLY A 329 10.58 3.37 24.71
N THR A 330 11.86 3.68 24.44
CA THR A 330 12.34 3.99 23.08
C THR A 330 12.22 2.80 22.14
N LEU A 331 12.51 1.58 22.61
CA LEU A 331 12.35 0.34 21.84
C LEU A 331 10.87 0.09 21.49
N CYS A 332 9.98 0.22 22.48
CA CYS A 332 8.54 0.05 22.34
C CYS A 332 7.95 1.07 21.35
N ALA A 333 8.27 2.36 21.52
CA ALA A 333 7.83 3.40 20.61
C ALA A 333 8.45 3.24 19.21
N GLY A 334 9.73 2.86 19.11
CA GLY A 334 10.39 2.55 17.85
C GLY A 334 9.74 1.40 17.10
N ALA A 335 9.28 0.35 17.79
CA ALA A 335 8.53 -0.75 17.20
C ALA A 335 7.15 -0.31 16.67
N GLY A 336 6.46 0.55 17.42
CA GLY A 336 5.24 1.20 16.95
C GLY A 336 5.48 2.05 15.70
N ILE A 337 6.54 2.87 15.69
CA ILE A 337 6.90 3.70 14.53
C ILE A 337 7.21 2.83 13.30
N ALA A 338 7.94 1.73 13.48
CA ALA A 338 8.23 0.78 12.41
C ALA A 338 6.95 0.20 11.80
N LEU A 339 5.99 -0.21 12.64
CA LEU A 339 4.73 -0.78 12.19
C LEU A 339 3.85 0.25 11.46
N ALA A 340 3.61 1.40 12.07
CA ALA A 340 2.78 2.44 11.47
C ALA A 340 3.43 3.07 10.23
N GLY A 341 4.73 3.37 10.26
CA GLY A 341 5.46 3.97 9.15
C GLY A 341 5.51 3.09 7.90
N THR A 342 5.47 1.77 8.07
CA THR A 342 5.43 0.81 6.96
C THR A 342 4.04 0.76 6.30
N LEU A 343 2.96 0.83 7.09
CA LEU A 343 1.61 0.56 6.61
C LEU A 343 0.81 1.82 6.24
N LEU A 344 1.05 2.93 6.94
CA LEU A 344 0.29 4.18 6.78
C LEU A 344 0.32 4.73 5.35
N PRO A 345 1.46 4.85 4.65
CA PRO A 345 1.48 5.45 3.30
C PRO A 345 0.59 4.69 2.30
N GLY A 346 0.55 3.35 2.39
CA GLY A 346 -0.25 2.51 1.51
C GLY A 346 -1.74 2.67 1.78
N LEU A 347 -2.13 2.59 3.05
CA LEU A 347 -3.53 2.74 3.46
C LEU A 347 -4.07 4.15 3.15
N VAL A 348 -3.27 5.19 3.38
CA VAL A 348 -3.65 6.58 3.13
C VAL A 348 -3.94 6.83 1.66
N LYS A 349 -3.16 6.26 0.74
CA LYS A 349 -3.43 6.38 -0.70
C LYS A 349 -4.78 5.78 -1.08
N GLY A 350 -5.19 4.68 -0.44
CA GLY A 350 -6.49 4.04 -0.69
C GLY A 350 -7.71 4.89 -0.30
N PHE A 351 -7.57 5.82 0.64
CA PHE A 351 -8.69 6.68 1.05
C PHE A 351 -8.92 7.91 0.17
N PHE A 352 -7.94 8.29 -0.66
CA PHE A 352 -8.03 9.52 -1.46
C PHE A 352 -8.51 9.21 -2.89
N PRO A 353 -9.38 10.05 -3.48
CA PRO A 353 -9.85 9.85 -4.86
C PRO A 353 -8.72 9.76 -5.88
N ALA A 354 -8.93 9.00 -6.96
CA ALA A 354 -8.01 8.90 -8.08
C ALA A 354 -7.60 10.30 -8.60
N GLY A 355 -6.30 10.53 -8.72
CA GLY A 355 -5.72 11.84 -9.10
C GLY A 355 -5.34 12.76 -7.92
N ARG A 356 -5.66 12.40 -6.67
CA ARG A 356 -5.28 13.18 -5.46
C ARG A 356 -4.29 12.48 -4.53
N ALA A 357 -3.66 11.39 -4.97
CA ALA A 357 -2.65 10.64 -4.19
C ALA A 357 -1.46 11.51 -3.77
N GLY A 358 -1.09 12.51 -4.58
CA GLY A 358 -0.06 13.51 -4.24
C GLY A 358 -0.43 14.36 -3.04
N LEU A 359 -1.71 14.73 -2.87
CA LEU A 359 -2.17 15.49 -1.70
C LEU A 359 -2.09 14.66 -0.42
N ALA A 360 -2.43 13.37 -0.50
CA ALA A 360 -2.36 12.46 0.64
C ALA A 360 -0.91 12.31 1.15
N THR A 361 0.02 12.12 0.21
CA THR A 361 1.46 12.05 0.50
C THR A 361 1.99 13.39 1.03
N GLY A 362 1.57 14.50 0.43
CA GLY A 362 1.93 15.86 0.87
C GLY A 362 1.46 16.20 2.27
N LEU A 363 0.21 15.87 2.59
CA LEU A 363 -0.36 16.04 3.92
C LEU A 363 0.41 15.22 4.97
N GLN A 364 0.69 13.95 4.66
CA GLN A 364 1.44 13.08 5.54
C GLN A 364 2.86 13.62 5.79
N MET A 365 3.58 14.02 4.75
CA MET A 365 4.91 14.61 4.89
C MET A 365 4.88 15.92 5.68
N LEU A 366 3.90 16.80 5.42
CA LEU A 366 3.73 18.05 6.15
C LEU A 366 3.47 17.79 7.63
N ALA A 367 2.59 16.85 7.96
CA ALA A 367 2.30 16.47 9.34
C ALA A 367 3.52 15.90 10.06
N MET A 368 4.28 15.02 9.40
CA MET A 368 5.52 14.46 9.96
C MET A 368 6.55 15.56 10.21
N MET A 369 6.82 16.42 9.24
CA MET A 369 7.89 17.42 9.31
C MET A 369 7.52 18.61 10.20
N GLY A 370 6.27 19.06 10.15
CA GLY A 370 5.74 20.04 11.08
C GLY A 370 5.77 19.51 12.51
N GLY A 371 5.36 18.25 12.72
CA GLY A 371 5.48 17.56 14.01
C GLY A 371 6.91 17.50 14.51
N ALA A 372 7.86 17.18 13.63
CA ALA A 372 9.29 17.14 13.93
C ALA A 372 9.82 18.47 14.45
N ALA A 373 9.47 19.55 13.74
CA ALA A 373 9.91 20.91 14.03
C ALA A 373 9.31 21.42 15.34
N VAL A 374 8.00 21.24 15.54
CA VAL A 374 7.33 21.58 16.81
C VAL A 374 7.95 20.80 17.96
N ALA A 375 8.22 19.51 17.77
CA ALA A 375 8.85 18.70 18.80
C ALA A 375 10.26 19.15 19.16
N ALA A 376 11.10 19.45 18.18
CA ALA A 376 12.44 19.96 18.44
C ALA A 376 12.41 21.33 19.15
N ALA A 377 11.52 22.23 18.73
CA ALA A 377 11.43 23.59 19.28
C ALA A 377 10.84 23.64 20.70
N VAL A 378 9.82 22.81 20.98
CA VAL A 378 9.05 22.89 22.23
C VAL A 378 9.66 22.02 23.34
N SER A 379 10.44 20.99 23.02
CA SER A 379 10.90 20.03 24.03
C SER A 379 11.77 20.62 25.14
N VAL A 380 12.64 21.61 24.84
CA VAL A 380 13.46 22.28 25.86
C VAL A 380 12.62 23.20 26.76
N PRO A 381 11.84 24.17 26.22
CA PRO A 381 10.93 24.98 27.03
C PRO A 381 9.95 24.15 27.88
N LEU A 382 9.48 23.03 27.32
CA LEU A 382 8.59 22.12 28.02
C LEU A 382 9.30 21.42 29.19
N ALA A 383 10.56 21.03 29.03
CA ALA A 383 11.36 20.47 30.12
C ALA A 383 11.60 21.49 31.24
N ASP A 384 11.84 22.75 30.89
CA ASP A 384 11.99 23.84 31.86
C ASP A 384 10.69 24.10 32.63
N ALA A 385 9.54 24.10 31.94
CA ALA A 385 8.24 24.33 32.56
C ALA A 385 7.70 23.13 33.36
N ALA A 386 7.94 21.91 32.89
CA ALA A 386 7.44 20.68 33.50
C ALA A 386 8.33 20.17 34.64
N GLY A 387 9.50 20.77 34.87
CA GLY A 387 10.42 20.41 35.96
C GLY A 387 11.35 19.25 35.64
N GLY A 388 11.61 18.95 34.36
CA GLY A 388 12.56 17.93 33.94
C GLY A 388 12.37 17.41 32.52
N TRP A 389 13.42 16.81 31.98
CA TRP A 389 13.37 16.14 30.68
C TRP A 389 12.45 14.90 30.64
N PRO A 390 12.22 14.11 31.72
CA PRO A 390 11.34 12.95 31.66
C PRO A 390 9.90 13.34 31.28
N LEU A 391 9.36 14.36 31.95
CA LEU A 391 8.00 14.86 31.71
C LEU A 391 7.85 15.50 30.34
N ALA A 392 8.89 16.17 29.82
CA ALA A 392 8.87 16.71 28.46
C ALA A 392 8.79 15.61 27.39
N LEU A 393 9.52 14.50 27.57
CA LEU A 393 9.41 13.34 26.68
C LEU A 393 8.06 12.62 26.83
N GLY A 394 7.56 12.54 28.08
CA GLY A 394 6.26 12.00 28.42
C GLY A 394 5.08 12.71 27.77
N PHE A 395 5.14 14.03 27.65
CA PHE A 395 4.13 14.85 26.98
C PHE A 395 3.88 14.43 25.54
N TRP A 396 4.92 14.03 24.81
CA TRP A 396 4.78 13.50 23.45
C TRP A 396 4.03 12.16 23.41
N GLY A 397 3.94 11.47 24.55
CA GLY A 397 3.04 10.34 24.75
C GLY A 397 1.57 10.75 24.73
N LEU A 398 1.21 11.92 25.28
CA LEU A 398 -0.17 12.45 25.21
C LEU A 398 -0.56 12.78 23.76
N VAL A 399 0.38 13.29 22.97
CA VAL A 399 0.18 13.52 21.53
C VAL A 399 -0.10 12.20 20.80
N ALA A 400 0.66 11.15 21.12
CA ALA A 400 0.43 9.81 20.58
C ALA A 400 -0.91 9.20 21.05
N VAL A 401 -1.36 9.46 22.29
CA VAL A 401 -2.71 9.11 22.77
C VAL A 401 -3.78 9.83 21.93
N GLY A 402 -3.59 11.12 21.64
CA GLY A 402 -4.45 11.85 20.70
C GLY A 402 -4.50 11.18 19.33
N GLY A 403 -3.36 10.72 18.82
CA GLY A 403 -3.28 9.91 17.60
C GLY A 403 -4.09 8.61 17.67
N VAL A 404 -4.03 7.87 18.78
CA VAL A 404 -4.87 6.68 19.02
C VAL A 404 -6.35 7.04 18.97
N LEU A 405 -6.77 8.08 19.72
CA LEU A 405 -8.17 8.49 19.82
C LEU A 405 -8.75 8.94 18.48
N LEU A 406 -7.95 9.65 17.67
CA LEU A 406 -8.36 10.13 16.35
C LEU A 406 -8.33 9.04 15.28
N TRP A 407 -7.46 8.02 15.44
CA TRP A 407 -7.35 6.91 14.49
C TRP A 407 -8.38 5.79 14.75
N LEU A 408 -8.72 5.52 16.01
CA LEU A 408 -9.66 4.46 16.39
C LEU A 408 -11.01 4.50 15.63
N PRO A 409 -11.64 5.66 15.40
CA PRO A 409 -12.85 5.76 14.57
C PRO A 409 -12.61 5.35 13.11
N VAL A 410 -11.44 5.68 12.53
CA VAL A 410 -11.05 5.29 11.16
C VAL A 410 -10.89 3.77 11.09
N ASP A 411 -10.16 3.17 12.03
CA ASP A 411 -9.99 1.72 12.14
C ASP A 411 -11.33 0.98 12.23
N ARG A 412 -12.22 1.43 13.12
CA ARG A 412 -13.57 0.84 13.25
C ARG A 412 -14.40 0.98 11.98
N ALA A 413 -14.29 2.10 11.26
CA ALA A 413 -15.04 2.32 10.03
C ALA A 413 -14.54 1.42 8.89
N VAL A 414 -13.22 1.23 8.78
CA VAL A 414 -12.61 0.29 7.81
C VAL A 414 -13.03 -1.14 8.11
N HIS A 415 -12.95 -1.57 9.37
CA HIS A 415 -13.34 -2.94 9.78
C HIS A 415 -14.85 -3.20 9.62
N ARG A 416 -15.71 -2.21 9.88
CA ARG A 416 -17.17 -2.35 9.70
C ARG A 416 -17.60 -2.40 8.23
N GLY A 417 -16.74 -1.94 7.32
CA GLY A 417 -16.94 -2.00 5.87
C GLY A 417 -16.84 -3.41 5.28
N GLY A 418 -16.42 -4.41 6.06
CA GLY A 418 -16.34 -5.81 5.61
C GLY A 418 -15.20 -6.09 4.64
N ASP A 419 -14.25 -5.16 4.48
CA ASP A 419 -13.12 -5.26 3.55
C ASP A 419 -12.03 -6.17 4.15
N HIS A 420 -12.35 -7.47 4.26
CA HIS A 420 -11.44 -8.52 4.73
C HIS A 420 -10.55 -9.09 3.62
N ASP A 421 -10.70 -8.63 2.37
CA ASP A 421 -10.10 -9.26 1.19
C ASP A 421 -8.94 -8.47 0.55
N GLN A 422 -8.28 -7.58 1.30
CA GLN A 422 -6.93 -7.12 0.92
C GLN A 422 -5.86 -8.14 1.35
N HIS A 423 -6.06 -9.40 0.98
CA HIS A 423 -4.96 -10.35 0.90
C HIS A 423 -4.39 -10.24 -0.52
N PRO A 424 -3.23 -9.60 -0.74
CA PRO A 424 -2.37 -10.06 -1.81
C PRO A 424 -2.13 -11.55 -1.54
N ALA A 425 -2.81 -12.40 -2.31
CA ALA A 425 -2.56 -13.81 -2.36
C ALA A 425 -1.05 -13.99 -2.54
N ASP A 426 -0.48 -14.83 -1.68
CA ASP A 426 0.87 -15.36 -1.79
C ASP A 426 2.05 -14.58 -1.15
N LEU A 427 2.07 -14.60 0.18
CA LEU A 427 3.29 -14.49 0.99
C LEU A 427 4.02 -15.85 1.21
N ALA A 428 3.61 -16.94 0.54
CA ALA A 428 4.39 -18.20 0.60
C ALA A 428 5.83 -18.00 0.11
N HIS A 429 6.08 -16.96 -0.69
CA HIS A 429 7.38 -16.56 -1.19
C HIS A 429 8.15 -15.67 -0.19
N GLY A 430 9.39 -16.06 0.11
CA GLY A 430 10.31 -15.31 0.96
C GLY A 430 10.70 -13.93 0.38
N LEU A 431 11.45 -13.15 1.18
CA LEU A 431 12.02 -11.86 0.75
C LEU A 431 12.91 -12.05 -0.51
N PRO A 432 12.98 -11.07 -1.43
CA PRO A 432 13.62 -11.20 -2.74
C PRO A 432 15.16 -11.15 -2.70
N TRP A 433 15.79 -11.93 -1.81
CA TRP A 433 17.25 -11.97 -1.58
C TRP A 433 18.07 -12.34 -2.81
N ARG A 434 17.47 -13.03 -3.79
CA ARG A 434 18.14 -13.45 -5.03
C ARG A 434 18.13 -12.36 -6.11
N SER A 435 17.31 -11.32 -5.98
CA SER A 435 17.19 -10.29 -6.99
C SER A 435 18.32 -9.25 -6.90
N ARG A 436 19.08 -9.09 -7.99
CA ARG A 436 20.13 -8.08 -8.10
C ARG A 436 19.56 -6.66 -8.12
N THR A 437 18.40 -6.46 -8.75
CA THR A 437 17.70 -5.17 -8.75
C THR A 437 17.27 -4.80 -7.33
N ALA A 438 16.76 -5.78 -6.57
CA ALA A 438 16.36 -5.54 -5.19
C ALA A 438 17.53 -5.08 -4.31
N TRP A 439 18.67 -5.76 -4.42
CA TRP A 439 19.90 -5.36 -3.71
C TRP A 439 20.42 -3.98 -4.13
N LEU A 440 20.36 -3.63 -5.41
CA LEU A 440 20.83 -2.33 -5.86
C LEU A 440 19.96 -1.19 -5.32
N VAL A 441 18.63 -1.34 -5.35
CA VAL A 441 17.72 -0.33 -4.78
C VAL A 441 17.86 -0.27 -3.26
N ALA A 442 17.99 -1.41 -2.58
CA ALA A 442 18.23 -1.45 -1.14
C ALA A 442 19.55 -0.78 -0.76
N ALA A 443 20.62 -0.99 -1.53
CA ALA A 443 21.91 -0.33 -1.34
C ALA A 443 21.85 1.17 -1.63
N PHE A 444 21.13 1.57 -2.68
CA PHE A 444 20.87 2.99 -2.96
C PHE A 444 20.14 3.66 -1.79
N LEU A 445 19.07 3.04 -1.29
CA LEU A 445 18.32 3.55 -0.13
C LEU A 445 19.15 3.54 1.16
N ALA A 446 20.06 2.56 1.33
CA ALA A 446 20.98 2.51 2.47
C ALA A 446 21.94 3.70 2.46
N VAL A 447 22.61 3.95 1.33
CA VAL A 447 23.51 5.10 1.17
C VAL A 447 22.73 6.41 1.31
N GLN A 448 21.55 6.52 0.68
CA GLN A 448 20.71 7.70 0.79
C GLN A 448 20.29 7.97 2.25
N SER A 449 19.83 6.96 2.98
CA SER A 449 19.42 7.10 4.38
C SER A 449 20.62 7.42 5.29
N TRP A 450 21.78 6.83 5.02
CA TRP A 450 23.03 7.15 5.71
C TRP A 450 23.41 8.62 5.52
N GLN A 451 23.35 9.12 4.29
CA GLN A 451 23.62 10.52 3.95
C GLN A 451 22.66 11.46 4.69
N PHE A 452 21.36 11.12 4.67
CA PHE A 452 20.34 11.90 5.35
C PHE A 452 20.58 12.00 6.86
N TYR A 453 20.69 10.86 7.56
CA TYR A 453 20.84 10.86 9.02
C TYR A 453 22.17 11.48 9.46
N SER A 454 23.24 11.27 8.70
CA SER A 454 24.55 11.88 9.00
C SER A 454 24.52 13.40 8.80
N THR A 455 23.89 13.88 7.73
CA THR A 455 23.70 15.32 7.48
C THR A 455 22.84 15.92 8.60
N LEU A 456 21.73 15.27 8.97
CA LEU A 456 20.85 15.72 10.05
C LEU A 456 21.60 15.85 11.39
N ALA A 457 22.48 14.92 11.71
CA ALA A 457 23.22 14.90 12.97
C ALA A 457 24.36 15.94 13.02
N TRP A 458 25.06 16.17 11.90
CA TRP A 458 26.33 16.88 11.90
C TRP A 458 26.31 18.25 11.21
N PHE A 459 25.20 18.62 10.55
CA PHE A 459 25.09 19.92 9.86
C PHE A 459 25.13 21.10 10.82
N SER A 460 24.23 21.20 11.80
CA SER A 460 24.28 22.30 12.77
C SER A 460 25.57 22.33 13.60
N PRO A 461 26.07 21.19 14.15
CA PRO A 461 27.34 21.19 14.88
C PRO A 461 28.54 21.70 14.07
N THR A 462 28.58 21.45 12.75
CA THR A 462 29.66 21.97 11.88
C THR A 462 29.71 23.50 11.91
N TYR A 463 28.56 24.18 11.87
CA TYR A 463 28.53 25.65 11.87
C TYR A 463 28.73 26.25 13.27
N VAL A 464 28.25 25.58 14.31
CA VAL A 464 28.57 25.97 15.69
C VAL A 464 30.07 25.90 15.95
N ASP A 465 30.76 24.88 15.42
CA ASP A 465 32.22 24.76 15.47
C ASP A 465 32.94 25.90 14.73
N HIS A 466 32.32 26.43 13.67
CA HIS A 466 32.80 27.63 12.97
C HIS A 466 32.39 28.95 13.64
N GLY A 467 31.85 28.90 14.86
CA GLY A 467 31.53 30.08 15.67
C GLY A 467 30.14 30.67 15.44
N TRP A 468 29.25 29.98 14.73
CA TRP A 468 27.85 30.40 14.60
C TRP A 468 27.11 30.24 15.94
N ASP A 469 26.15 31.13 16.19
CA ASP A 469 25.20 30.93 17.28
C ASP A 469 24.31 29.71 17.01
N ALA A 470 23.90 29.01 18.08
CA ALA A 470 23.06 27.83 18.03
C ALA A 470 21.72 28.11 17.35
N ARG A 471 21.19 29.34 17.49
CA ARG A 471 19.96 29.77 16.81
C ARG A 471 20.11 29.73 15.30
N ASP A 472 21.18 30.31 14.76
CA ASP A 472 21.40 30.41 13.32
C ASP A 472 21.74 29.04 12.70
N ALA A 473 22.52 28.22 13.41
CA ALA A 473 22.78 26.84 13.02
C ALA A 473 21.49 25.98 13.01
N GLY A 474 20.52 26.28 13.90
CA GLY A 474 19.19 25.67 13.90
C GLY A 474 18.29 26.14 12.77
N LEU A 475 18.34 27.44 12.42
CA LEU A 475 17.67 27.99 11.24
C LEU A 475 18.20 27.35 9.95
N LEU A 476 19.52 27.14 9.86
CA LEU A 476 20.16 26.48 8.73
C LEU A 476 19.64 25.05 8.52
N LEU A 477 19.50 24.29 9.61
CA LEU A 477 18.90 22.96 9.58
C LEU A 477 17.43 22.97 9.18
N SER A 478 16.70 24.03 9.56
CA SER A 478 15.32 24.25 9.15
C SER A 478 15.21 24.49 7.65
N VAL A 479 16.14 25.26 7.05
CA VAL A 479 16.22 25.45 5.59
C VAL A 479 16.54 24.13 4.88
N PHE A 480 17.49 23.35 5.39
CA PHE A 480 17.78 22.00 4.88
C PHE A 480 16.52 21.11 4.87
N THR A 481 15.79 21.07 5.99
CA THR A 481 14.58 20.26 6.13
C THR A 481 13.44 20.78 5.25
N GLY A 482 13.29 22.10 5.12
CA GLY A 482 12.31 22.73 4.23
C GLY A 482 12.56 22.42 2.76
N ALA A 483 13.81 22.51 2.30
CA ALA A 483 14.19 22.13 0.94
C ALA A 483 13.98 20.63 0.69
N GLN A 484 14.24 19.78 1.70
CA GLN A 484 13.92 18.35 1.65
C GLN A 484 12.42 18.10 1.47
N PHE A 485 11.55 18.82 2.18
CA PHE A 485 10.10 18.69 2.02
C PHE A 485 9.66 18.98 0.59
N VAL A 486 10.04 20.17 0.08
CA VAL A 486 9.64 20.64 -1.24
C VAL A 486 10.11 19.69 -2.32
N SER A 487 11.38 19.30 -2.27
CA SER A 487 11.96 18.37 -3.25
C SER A 487 11.38 16.96 -3.17
N GLY A 488 11.02 16.46 -1.98
CA GLY A 488 10.37 15.16 -1.81
C GLY A 488 8.97 15.08 -2.45
N LEU A 489 8.25 16.20 -2.51
CA LEU A 489 6.96 16.28 -3.20
C LEU A 489 7.11 16.47 -4.71
N VAL A 490 8.07 17.30 -5.12
CA VAL A 490 8.30 17.63 -6.53
C VAL A 490 9.01 16.50 -7.27
N GLY A 491 9.90 15.75 -6.60
CA GLY A 491 10.74 14.70 -7.21
C GLY A 491 9.97 13.62 -7.97
N PRO A 492 8.97 12.96 -7.35
CA PRO A 492 8.10 12.00 -8.04
C PRO A 492 7.34 12.61 -9.22
N ALA A 493 6.83 13.84 -9.07
CA ALA A 493 6.10 14.52 -10.15
C ALA A 493 6.99 14.85 -11.37
N ILE A 494 8.26 15.18 -11.14
CA ILE A 494 9.25 15.31 -12.23
C ILE A 494 9.47 13.95 -12.90
N THR A 495 9.57 12.89 -12.11
CA THR A 495 9.79 11.53 -12.63
C THR A 495 8.66 11.11 -13.58
N ASP A 496 7.40 11.37 -13.23
CA ASP A 496 6.26 11.02 -14.07
C ASP A 496 6.20 11.84 -15.37
N ARG A 497 6.73 13.06 -15.39
CA ARG A 497 6.83 13.89 -16.62
C ARG A 497 7.98 13.48 -17.53
N VAL A 498 9.13 13.15 -16.96
CA VAL A 498 10.35 12.83 -17.72
C VAL A 498 10.34 11.37 -18.20
N GLY A 499 9.58 10.48 -17.55
CA GLY A 499 9.49 9.06 -17.87
C GLY A 499 10.70 8.23 -17.44
N ASP A 500 11.86 8.87 -17.30
CA ASP A 500 13.12 8.26 -16.82
C ASP A 500 13.54 8.83 -15.47
N TRP A 501 13.37 8.03 -14.41
CA TRP A 501 13.72 8.41 -13.02
C TRP A 501 15.22 8.63 -12.78
N ARG A 502 16.10 8.18 -13.69
CA ARG A 502 17.54 8.41 -13.54
C ARG A 502 17.89 9.89 -13.61
N ILE A 503 17.20 10.66 -14.45
CA ILE A 503 17.48 12.08 -14.65
C ILE A 503 17.28 12.86 -13.33
N PRO A 504 16.11 12.81 -12.66
CA PRO A 504 15.94 13.49 -11.40
C PRO A 504 16.79 12.88 -10.27
N LEU A 505 17.09 11.57 -10.27
CA LEU A 505 17.99 10.96 -9.28
C LEU A 505 19.43 11.45 -9.40
N VAL A 506 19.97 11.50 -10.61
CA VAL A 506 21.33 12.00 -10.87
C VAL A 506 21.40 13.50 -10.58
N GLY A 507 20.38 14.27 -10.96
CA GLY A 507 20.28 15.69 -10.61
C GLY A 507 20.29 15.92 -9.10
N ALA A 508 19.50 15.14 -8.34
CA ALA A 508 19.51 15.17 -6.88
C ALA A 508 20.89 14.81 -6.31
N GLY A 509 21.54 13.78 -6.87
CA GLY A 509 22.90 13.40 -6.48
C GLY A 509 23.94 14.48 -6.74
N VAL A 510 23.87 15.18 -7.89
CA VAL A 510 24.75 16.29 -8.23
C VAL A 510 24.55 17.47 -7.27
N PHE A 511 23.32 17.82 -6.91
CA PHE A 511 23.06 18.82 -5.88
C PHE A 511 23.61 18.40 -4.52
N GLY A 512 23.45 17.11 -4.16
CA GLY A 512 24.00 16.57 -2.93
C GLY A 512 25.51 16.67 -2.88
N LEU A 513 26.18 16.31 -3.98
CA LEU A 513 27.63 16.36 -4.10
C LEU A 513 28.12 17.81 -4.01
N ALA A 514 27.50 18.73 -4.77
CA ALA A 514 27.83 20.15 -4.72
C ALA A 514 27.63 20.74 -3.31
N GLY A 515 26.53 20.39 -2.63
CA GLY A 515 26.28 20.81 -1.25
C GLY A 515 27.32 20.28 -0.27
N GLN A 516 27.65 18.98 -0.33
CA GLN A 516 28.62 18.35 0.58
C GLN A 516 30.04 18.87 0.33
N THR A 517 30.44 19.00 -0.94
CA THR A 517 31.73 19.61 -1.31
C THR A 517 31.79 21.08 -0.93
N GLY A 518 30.68 21.82 -1.05
CA GLY A 518 30.58 23.21 -0.60
C GLY A 518 30.81 23.36 0.91
N VAL A 519 30.15 22.53 1.73
CA VAL A 519 30.37 22.53 3.19
C VAL A 519 31.80 22.08 3.55
N TRP A 520 32.35 21.10 2.81
CA TRP A 520 33.71 20.63 3.03
C TRP A 520 34.78 21.69 2.69
N ALA A 521 34.67 22.34 1.54
CA ALA A 521 35.71 23.22 1.01
C ALA A 521 35.55 24.69 1.42
N ALA A 522 34.30 25.17 1.53
CA ALA A 522 33.99 26.58 1.78
C ALA A 522 32.66 26.73 2.56
N PRO A 523 32.62 26.26 3.82
CA PRO A 523 31.41 26.23 4.63
C PRO A 523 30.75 27.60 4.79
N ASP A 524 31.54 28.64 5.07
CA ASP A 524 31.03 30.00 5.32
C ASP A 524 30.76 30.82 4.04
N ALA A 525 31.14 30.32 2.86
CA ALA A 525 30.98 31.07 1.60
C ALA A 525 29.51 31.21 1.19
N ALA A 526 28.71 30.14 1.34
CA ALA A 526 27.29 30.14 0.97
C ALA A 526 26.47 29.11 1.79
N PRO A 527 26.46 29.21 3.13
CA PRO A 527 25.85 28.22 4.04
C PRO A 527 24.39 27.90 3.69
N TRP A 528 23.59 28.93 3.43
CA TRP A 528 22.17 28.77 3.08
C TRP A 528 21.96 28.07 1.74
N LEU A 529 22.83 28.33 0.76
CA LEU A 529 22.81 27.61 -0.53
C LEU A 529 23.16 26.15 -0.32
N TRP A 530 24.19 25.85 0.50
CA TRP A 530 24.55 24.48 0.85
C TRP A 530 23.38 23.74 1.51
N ALA A 531 22.68 24.38 2.46
CA ALA A 531 21.49 23.83 3.09
C ALA A 531 20.38 23.49 2.07
N VAL A 532 20.09 24.40 1.13
CA VAL A 532 19.09 24.19 0.08
C VAL A 532 19.48 23.03 -0.84
N LEU A 533 20.74 22.97 -1.28
CA LEU A 533 21.23 21.90 -2.16
C LEU A 533 21.18 20.54 -1.48
N LEU A 534 21.69 20.45 -0.24
CA LEU A 534 21.65 19.23 0.56
C LEU A 534 20.21 18.77 0.81
N GLY A 535 19.33 19.68 1.21
CA GLY A 535 17.93 19.38 1.46
C GLY A 535 17.24 18.84 0.21
N THR A 536 17.41 19.56 -0.91
CA THR A 536 16.85 19.19 -2.22
C THR A 536 17.32 17.80 -2.65
N ALA A 537 18.61 17.51 -2.49
CA ALA A 537 19.19 16.22 -2.81
C ALA A 537 18.57 15.08 -2.00
N GLN A 538 18.46 15.25 -0.67
CA GLN A 538 17.96 14.21 0.22
C GLN A 538 16.46 13.95 0.02
N GLY A 539 15.65 15.00 -0.13
CA GLY A 539 14.21 14.88 -0.31
C GLY A 539 13.84 14.18 -1.62
N ALA A 540 14.39 14.66 -2.74
CA ALA A 540 14.14 14.07 -4.05
C ALA A 540 14.64 12.62 -4.11
N SER A 541 15.85 12.33 -3.63
CA SER A 541 16.44 10.99 -3.68
C SER A 541 15.63 9.96 -2.89
N PHE A 542 15.18 10.31 -1.69
CA PHE A 542 14.35 9.42 -0.87
C PHE A 542 12.99 9.15 -1.52
N ALA A 543 12.29 10.21 -1.93
CA ALA A 543 10.95 10.09 -2.52
C ALA A 543 10.97 9.27 -3.81
N ILE A 544 11.95 9.50 -4.70
CA ILE A 544 12.10 8.72 -5.92
C ILE A 544 12.54 7.28 -5.59
N GLY A 545 13.41 7.08 -4.60
CA GLY A 545 13.77 5.75 -4.10
C GLY A 545 12.55 4.92 -3.67
N MET A 546 11.58 5.54 -3.01
CA MET A 546 10.30 4.91 -2.67
C MET A 546 9.47 4.55 -3.92
N VAL A 547 9.49 5.40 -4.96
CA VAL A 547 8.83 5.10 -6.25
C VAL A 547 9.47 3.87 -6.91
N LEU A 548 10.80 3.70 -6.82
CA LEU A 548 11.49 2.55 -7.39
C LEU A 548 11.03 1.21 -6.79
N LEU A 549 10.69 1.18 -5.50
CA LEU A 549 10.18 -0.02 -4.83
C LEU A 549 8.86 -0.53 -5.42
N VAL A 550 8.07 0.39 -5.99
CA VAL A 550 6.82 0.06 -6.68
C VAL A 550 7.07 -0.20 -8.16
N ARG A 551 7.82 0.67 -8.85
CA ARG A 551 8.06 0.59 -10.30
C ARG A 551 8.81 -0.68 -10.72
N TYR A 552 9.74 -1.16 -9.88
CA TYR A 552 10.46 -2.40 -10.14
C TYR A 552 9.73 -3.64 -9.65
N ALA A 553 8.64 -3.54 -8.91
CA ALA A 553 7.87 -4.71 -8.50
C ALA A 553 6.94 -5.18 -9.63
N VAL A 554 6.74 -6.49 -9.75
CA VAL A 554 5.80 -7.07 -10.73
C VAL A 554 4.35 -7.05 -10.25
N SER A 555 4.14 -7.09 -8.93
CA SER A 555 2.82 -7.11 -8.30
C SER A 555 2.82 -6.29 -6.99
N PRO A 556 1.64 -5.88 -6.47
CA PRO A 556 1.54 -5.22 -5.17
C PRO A 556 2.13 -6.04 -4.02
N ALA A 557 1.98 -7.37 -4.08
CA ALA A 557 2.57 -8.30 -3.12
C ALA A 557 4.11 -8.27 -3.17
N ALA A 558 4.67 -8.32 -4.39
CA ALA A 558 6.11 -8.19 -4.60
C ALA A 558 6.63 -6.83 -4.13
N ALA A 559 5.89 -5.74 -4.35
CA ALA A 559 6.25 -4.39 -3.89
C ALA A 559 6.33 -4.33 -2.35
N ALA A 560 5.40 -4.97 -1.64
CA ALA A 560 5.42 -5.06 -0.19
C ALA A 560 6.62 -5.88 0.33
N ARG A 561 6.89 -7.06 -0.26
CA ARG A 561 8.06 -7.89 0.08
C ARG A 561 9.38 -7.17 -0.21
N PHE A 562 9.44 -6.50 -1.35
CA PHE A 562 10.60 -5.72 -1.78
C PHE A 562 10.84 -4.53 -0.85
N THR A 563 9.80 -3.77 -0.51
CA THR A 563 9.88 -2.67 0.47
C THR A 563 10.37 -3.17 1.83
N ALA A 564 9.83 -4.30 2.31
CA ALA A 564 10.26 -4.89 3.57
C ALA A 564 11.75 -5.29 3.57
N MET A 565 12.24 -5.93 2.49
CA MET A 565 13.67 -6.23 2.34
C MET A 565 14.51 -4.96 2.28
N ALA A 566 14.09 -3.99 1.49
CA ALA A 566 14.81 -2.74 1.29
C ALA A 566 14.92 -1.95 2.60
N PHE A 567 13.84 -1.84 3.38
CA PHE A 567 13.85 -1.18 4.69
C PHE A 567 14.67 -1.93 5.73
N LEU A 568 14.56 -3.27 5.76
CA LEU A 568 15.39 -4.10 6.64
C LEU A 568 16.88 -3.82 6.40
N PHE A 569 17.32 -3.86 5.15
CA PHE A 569 18.73 -3.61 4.86
C PHE A 569 19.11 -2.14 5.05
N SER A 570 18.36 -1.22 4.43
CA SER A 570 18.73 0.20 4.37
C SER A 570 18.71 0.89 5.73
N TYR A 571 17.68 0.72 6.55
CA TYR A 571 17.61 1.38 7.85
C TYR A 571 18.55 0.76 8.88
N THR A 572 18.79 -0.55 8.83
CA THR A 572 19.81 -1.18 9.67
C THR A 572 21.20 -0.63 9.35
N VAL A 573 21.57 -0.54 8.07
CA VAL A 573 22.85 0.07 7.68
C VAL A 573 22.89 1.56 8.02
N ALA A 574 21.84 2.32 7.71
CA ALA A 574 21.78 3.76 7.93
C ALA A 574 21.79 4.15 9.41
N SER A 575 21.31 3.29 10.31
CA SER A 575 21.39 3.50 11.77
C SER A 575 22.82 3.69 12.27
N LEU A 576 23.82 3.15 11.54
CA LEU A 576 25.23 3.27 11.88
C LEU A 576 25.83 4.61 11.43
N GLY A 577 25.17 5.35 10.54
CA GLY A 577 25.72 6.52 9.86
C GLY A 577 26.16 7.63 10.81
N PRO A 578 25.27 8.20 11.63
CA PRO A 578 25.65 9.25 12.58
C PRO A 578 26.79 8.83 13.51
N THR A 579 26.76 7.60 14.02
CA THR A 579 27.75 7.06 14.97
C THR A 579 29.12 6.90 14.33
N THR A 580 29.20 6.36 13.11
CA THR A 580 30.47 6.24 12.37
C THR A 580 31.03 7.59 11.97
N MET A 581 30.18 8.55 11.58
CA MET A 581 30.62 9.92 11.31
C MET A 581 31.11 10.64 12.57
N GLY A 582 30.49 10.38 13.72
CA GLY A 582 30.97 10.87 15.02
C GLY A 582 32.35 10.31 15.37
N ALA A 583 32.53 8.99 15.25
CA ALA A 583 33.84 8.36 15.48
C ALA A 583 34.91 8.90 14.53
N LEU A 584 34.57 9.15 13.27
CA LEU A 584 35.47 9.76 12.29
C LEU A 584 35.86 11.19 12.70
N ARG A 585 34.93 11.98 13.22
CA ARG A 585 35.19 13.32 13.77
C ARG A 585 36.05 13.26 15.03
N ASP A 586 35.81 12.31 15.92
CA ASP A 586 36.61 12.15 17.14
C ASP A 586 38.07 11.75 16.82
N LEU A 587 38.28 10.92 15.79
CA LEU A 587 39.62 10.52 15.33
C LEU A 587 40.35 11.62 14.55
N SER A 588 39.63 12.36 13.70
CA SER A 588 40.25 13.40 12.85
C SER A 588 40.31 14.78 13.52
N GLY A 589 39.55 14.99 14.58
CA GLY A 589 39.40 16.28 15.26
C GLY A 589 38.62 17.34 14.47
N ALA A 590 38.13 17.03 13.27
CA ALA A 590 37.53 18.02 12.36
C ALA A 590 36.22 17.52 11.73
N TYR A 591 35.24 18.43 11.61
CA TYR A 591 33.98 18.15 10.91
C TYR A 591 34.15 18.04 9.39
N SER A 592 35.20 18.65 8.81
CA SER A 592 35.49 18.60 7.37
C SER A 592 35.63 17.15 6.86
N THR A 593 36.22 16.25 7.64
CA THR A 593 36.38 14.83 7.29
C THR A 593 35.03 14.13 7.08
N ILE A 594 34.00 14.49 7.86
CA ILE A 594 32.64 13.95 7.68
C ILE A 594 32.14 14.33 6.28
N TRP A 595 32.20 15.61 5.93
CA TRP A 595 31.69 16.11 4.65
C TRP A 595 32.43 15.55 3.43
N LEU A 596 33.74 15.33 3.55
CA LEU A 596 34.53 14.67 2.53
C LEU A 596 34.07 13.22 2.29
N VAL A 597 33.86 12.45 3.37
CA VAL A 597 33.38 11.07 3.27
C VAL A 597 31.94 11.02 2.74
N LEU A 598 31.07 11.91 3.20
CA LEU A 598 29.70 12.03 2.67
C LEU A 598 29.73 12.38 1.17
N ALA A 599 30.59 13.30 0.72
CA ALA A 599 30.77 13.61 -0.70
C ALA A 599 31.20 12.37 -1.49
N GLY A 600 32.14 11.58 -0.97
CA GLY A 600 32.53 10.30 -1.57
C GLY A 600 31.38 9.30 -1.68
N LEU A 601 30.57 9.16 -0.62
CA LEU A 601 29.36 8.33 -0.65
C LEU A 601 28.33 8.84 -1.65
N MET A 602 28.26 10.15 -1.91
CA MET A 602 27.34 10.71 -2.90
C MET A 602 27.76 10.33 -4.32
N VAL A 603 29.07 10.28 -4.60
CA VAL A 603 29.57 9.76 -5.89
C VAL A 603 29.13 8.31 -6.10
N VAL A 604 29.23 7.47 -5.05
CA VAL A 604 28.73 6.09 -5.10
C VAL A 604 27.22 6.05 -5.35
N GLN A 605 26.45 6.92 -4.69
CA GLN A 605 25.01 7.02 -4.87
C GLN A 605 24.61 7.45 -6.29
N ILE A 606 25.33 8.41 -6.89
CA ILE A 606 25.16 8.81 -8.30
C ILE A 606 25.47 7.62 -9.22
N GLY A 607 26.55 6.90 -8.98
CA GLY A 607 26.89 5.68 -9.72
C GLY A 607 25.77 4.64 -9.67
N ALA A 608 25.22 4.38 -8.48
CA ALA A 608 24.07 3.49 -8.32
C ALA A 608 22.82 3.99 -9.08
N ALA A 609 22.54 5.30 -9.04
CA ALA A 609 21.42 5.91 -9.77
C ALA A 609 21.52 5.73 -11.28
N LEU A 610 22.71 5.89 -11.86
CA LEU A 610 22.95 5.69 -13.30
C LEU A 610 22.66 4.25 -13.74
N VAL A 611 22.92 3.29 -12.86
CA VAL A 611 22.76 1.86 -13.11
C VAL A 611 21.30 1.40 -12.96
N LEU A 612 20.46 2.16 -12.26
CA LEU A 612 19.02 1.90 -12.05
C LEU A 612 18.16 2.32 -13.27
N HIS A 613 18.45 1.78 -14.46
CA HIS A 613 17.69 2.06 -15.70
C HIS A 613 16.28 1.42 -15.72
N PRO A 614 15.25 2.12 -16.25
CA PRO A 614 13.87 1.61 -16.38
C PRO A 614 13.68 0.19 -16.92
N ALA A 615 14.46 -0.18 -17.92
CA ALA A 615 14.46 -1.51 -18.54
C ALA A 615 15.08 -2.65 -17.70
N ARG A 616 15.50 -2.42 -16.44
CA ARG A 616 16.04 -3.49 -15.61
C ARG A 616 15.00 -4.54 -15.24
N GLU A 617 15.51 -5.74 -14.93
CA GLU A 617 14.68 -6.85 -14.49
C GLU A 617 13.89 -6.46 -13.23
N ARG A 618 12.57 -6.65 -13.32
CA ARG A 618 11.64 -6.40 -12.22
C ARG A 618 11.79 -7.46 -11.13
N VAL A 619 11.60 -7.04 -9.89
CA VAL A 619 11.63 -7.86 -8.68
C VAL A 619 10.33 -8.65 -8.60
N ARG A 620 10.47 -9.99 -8.59
CA ARG A 620 9.38 -10.96 -8.45
C ARG A 620 9.10 -11.29 -6.99
#